data_AF-A0A3B3ZJ97-F1
#
_entry.id   AF-A0A3B3ZJ97-F1
#
_cell.length_a   1.000
_cell.length_b   1.000
_cell.length_c   1.000
_cell.angle_alpha   90.00
_cell.angle_beta   90.00
_cell.angle_gamma   90.00
#
_symmetry.space_group_name_H-M   'P 1'
#
loop_
_entity.id
_entity.type
_entity.pdbx_description
1 polymer ?
#
loop_
_entity_poly.entity_id
_entity_poly.type
_entity_poly.pdbx_seq_one_letter_code
_entity_poly.pdbx_strand_id
1 'polypeptide(L)'
;IAASSLAFSPEQVACVCEALQQGGNVERLARFLWSLPQSDLLHGNESILKAQALVAFHQARYQELYSILENHSFSATNHTFLQDLWYKARYTEAEKARGRPLGAVDKYRIRRKYPLPRTIWDGEETVYCFKERSRNALKDLYNQNRYPSPAEKRNLAKITGLSLTQVSNWFKNRRQRDRNPSELLTSLLPPGKIPVPAHLFSCFYVK
;
A
#
# COMPACT_ATOMS: atom_id res chain seq x y z
N ILE A 1 -30.57 27.97 -4.69
CA ILE A 1 -31.24 27.64 -3.41
C ILE A 1 -30.15 27.71 -2.34
N ALA A 2 -30.21 28.71 -1.46
CA ALA A 2 -29.22 28.88 -0.40
C ALA A 2 -29.31 27.69 0.57
N ALA A 3 -28.23 26.93 0.71
CA ALA A 3 -28.14 25.91 1.74
C ALA A 3 -28.12 26.63 3.09
N SER A 4 -29.12 26.36 3.92
CA SER A 4 -29.18 26.86 5.30
C SER A 4 -27.91 26.38 6.01
N SER A 5 -27.00 27.30 6.33
CA SER A 5 -25.74 26.97 7.00
C SER A 5 -26.05 26.55 8.43
N LEU A 6 -26.15 25.23 8.64
CA LEU A 6 -26.33 24.67 9.97
C LEU A 6 -25.07 24.95 10.79
N ALA A 7 -25.21 25.75 11.87
CA ALA A 7 -24.13 26.02 12.80
C ALA A 7 -23.97 24.82 13.76
N PHE A 8 -23.27 23.79 13.31
CA PHE A 8 -22.89 22.65 14.15
C PHE A 8 -21.50 22.87 14.76
N SER A 9 -21.28 22.36 15.98
CA SER A 9 -19.93 22.26 16.54
C SER A 9 -19.12 21.17 15.81
N PRO A 10 -17.78 21.26 15.76
CA PRO A 10 -16.93 20.23 15.16
C PRO A 10 -17.18 18.82 15.72
N GLU A 11 -17.49 18.71 17.01
CA GLU A 11 -17.79 17.44 17.70
C GLU A 11 -19.13 16.87 17.24
N GLN A 12 -20.15 17.72 17.07
CA GLN A 12 -21.45 17.31 16.54
C GLN A 12 -21.32 16.83 15.09
N VAL A 13 -20.54 17.55 14.28
CA VAL A 13 -20.24 17.14 12.89
C VAL A 13 -19.52 15.81 12.85
N ALA A 14 -18.51 15.61 13.71
CA ALA A 14 -17.79 14.34 13.81
C ALA A 14 -18.70 13.17 14.19
N CYS A 15 -19.57 13.36 15.19
CA CYS A 15 -20.54 12.34 15.61
C CYS A 15 -21.51 11.96 14.48
N VAL A 16 -22.03 12.93 13.72
CA VAL A 16 -22.89 12.68 12.56
C VAL A 16 -22.12 11.95 11.45
N CYS A 17 -20.86 12.33 11.19
CA CYS A 17 -20.00 11.66 10.22
C CYS A 17 -19.76 10.19 10.57
N GLU A 18 -19.53 9.88 11.84
CA GLU A 18 -19.34 8.51 12.32
C GLU A 18 -20.62 7.67 12.20
N ALA A 19 -21.77 8.23 12.62
CA ALA A 19 -23.05 7.56 12.52
C ALA A 19 -23.42 7.23 11.06
N LEU A 20 -23.21 8.18 10.13
CA LEU A 20 -23.48 7.98 8.71
C LEU A 20 -22.51 6.97 8.06
N GLN A 21 -21.25 6.93 8.51
CA GLN A 21 -20.27 5.91 8.08
C GLN A 21 -20.68 4.51 8.53
N GLN A 22 -21.07 4.34 9.81
CA GLN A 22 -21.53 3.06 10.35
C GLN A 22 -22.81 2.57 9.66
N GLY A 23 -23.71 3.49 9.31
CA GLY A 23 -24.91 3.19 8.54
C GLY A 23 -24.68 2.89 7.05
N GLY A 24 -23.45 3.00 6.54
CA GLY A 24 -23.08 2.70 5.15
C GLY A 24 -23.67 3.66 4.11
N ASN A 25 -24.30 4.77 4.52
CA ASN A 25 -24.99 5.67 3.61
C ASN A 25 -24.08 6.83 3.16
N VAL A 26 -23.14 6.51 2.27
CA VAL A 26 -22.12 7.46 1.79
C VAL A 26 -22.73 8.63 1.02
N GLU A 27 -23.87 8.45 0.35
CA GLU A 27 -24.57 9.52 -0.36
C GLU A 27 -25.18 10.56 0.59
N ARG A 28 -25.73 10.13 1.72
CA ARG A 28 -26.18 11.06 2.77
C ARG A 28 -25.00 11.78 3.41
N LEU A 29 -23.90 11.07 3.64
CA LEU A 29 -22.65 11.66 4.14
C LEU A 29 -22.12 12.74 3.20
N ALA A 30 -22.12 12.50 1.89
CA ALA A 30 -21.69 13.46 0.88
C ALA A 30 -22.54 14.74 0.90
N ARG A 31 -23.87 14.62 0.95
CA ARG A 31 -24.77 15.79 1.06
C ARG A 31 -24.55 16.56 2.36
N PHE A 32 -24.39 15.85 3.47
CA PHE A 32 -24.13 16.46 4.77
C PHE A 32 -22.83 17.26 4.75
N LEU A 33 -21.73 16.66 4.29
CA LEU A 33 -20.44 17.34 4.17
C LEU A 33 -20.51 18.56 3.23
N TRP A 34 -21.28 18.48 2.14
CA TRP A 34 -21.47 19.60 1.23
C TRP A 34 -22.29 20.76 1.83
N SER A 35 -23.18 20.47 2.79
CA SER A 35 -23.97 21.50 3.49
C SER A 35 -23.20 22.24 4.58
N LEU A 36 -22.02 21.76 4.98
CA LEU A 36 -21.23 22.39 6.02
C LEU A 36 -20.52 23.64 5.48
N PRO A 37 -20.38 24.70 6.29
CA PRO A 37 -19.55 25.85 5.92
C PRO A 37 -18.09 25.42 5.74
N GLN A 38 -17.40 25.97 4.73
CA GLN A 38 -15.96 25.73 4.46
C GLN A 38 -15.07 26.43 5.50
N SER A 39 -15.37 26.27 6.79
CA SER A 39 -14.62 26.93 7.86
C SER A 39 -13.38 26.12 8.25
N ASP A 40 -12.32 26.83 8.63
CA ASP A 40 -11.05 26.26 9.09
C ASP A 40 -11.21 25.29 10.29
N LEU A 41 -12.31 25.42 11.02
CA LEU A 41 -12.70 24.57 12.17
C LEU A 41 -12.80 23.07 11.85
N LEU A 42 -13.03 22.68 10.59
CA LEU A 42 -13.18 21.28 10.20
C LEU A 42 -11.85 20.58 9.86
N HIS A 43 -10.77 21.34 9.66
CA HIS A 43 -9.50 20.82 9.11
C HIS A 43 -8.65 20.01 10.10
N GLY A 44 -9.02 19.98 11.38
CA GLY A 44 -8.29 19.27 12.43
C GLY A 44 -8.96 18.00 12.95
N ASN A 45 -10.22 17.73 12.60
CA ASN A 45 -10.96 16.59 13.15
C ASN A 45 -10.80 15.35 12.25
N GLU A 46 -10.10 14.33 12.76
CA GLU A 46 -9.82 13.09 12.03
C GLU A 46 -11.08 12.39 11.52
N SER A 47 -12.19 12.41 12.28
CA SER A 47 -13.44 11.75 11.88
C SER A 47 -14.08 12.43 10.67
N ILE A 48 -13.94 13.75 10.56
CA ILE A 48 -14.43 14.55 9.43
C ILE A 48 -13.52 14.34 8.21
N LEU A 49 -12.20 14.41 8.39
CA LEU A 49 -11.24 14.14 7.30
C LEU A 49 -11.39 12.72 6.75
N LYS A 50 -11.61 11.73 7.63
CA LYS A 50 -11.91 10.35 7.25
C LYS A 50 -13.20 10.23 6.44
N ALA A 51 -14.25 10.96 6.85
CA ALA A 51 -15.51 11.02 6.12
C ALA A 51 -15.34 11.65 4.73
N GLN A 52 -14.59 12.75 4.63
CA GLN A 52 -14.26 13.42 3.37
C GLN A 52 -13.47 12.50 2.45
N ALA A 53 -12.46 11.81 2.96
CA ALA A 53 -11.69 10.82 2.21
C ALA A 53 -12.59 9.70 1.66
N LEU A 54 -13.50 9.16 2.48
CA LEU A 54 -14.46 8.13 2.04
C LEU A 54 -15.39 8.64 0.94
N VAL A 55 -15.94 9.85 1.09
CA VAL A 55 -16.81 10.46 0.08
C VAL A 55 -16.06 10.73 -1.22
N ALA A 56 -14.84 11.25 -1.15
CA ALA A 56 -13.98 11.46 -2.30
C ALA A 56 -13.71 10.16 -3.06
N PHE A 57 -13.45 9.06 -2.34
CA PHE A 57 -13.32 7.73 -2.93
C PHE A 57 -14.59 7.27 -3.66
N HIS A 58 -15.76 7.39 -3.03
CA HIS A 58 -17.04 6.95 -3.61
C HIS A 58 -17.40 7.73 -4.88
N GLN A 59 -17.06 9.02 -4.93
CA GLN A 59 -17.29 9.90 -6.07
C GLN A 59 -16.18 9.83 -7.13
N ALA A 60 -15.23 8.89 -6.99
CA ALA A 60 -14.06 8.76 -7.87
C ALA A 60 -13.20 10.03 -7.98
N ARG A 61 -13.24 10.91 -6.97
CA ARG A 61 -12.39 12.10 -6.83
C ARG A 61 -11.06 11.73 -6.15
N TYR A 62 -10.28 10.87 -6.81
CA TYR A 62 -9.09 10.28 -6.18
C TYR A 62 -7.98 11.29 -5.85
N GLN A 63 -7.85 12.38 -6.63
CA GLN A 63 -6.86 13.43 -6.34
C GLN A 63 -7.09 14.10 -4.98
N GLU A 64 -8.36 14.36 -4.64
CA GLU A 64 -8.74 14.93 -3.35
C GLU A 64 -8.52 13.94 -2.22
N LEU A 65 -8.86 12.66 -2.43
CA LEU A 65 -8.51 11.59 -1.49
C LEU A 65 -7.00 11.59 -1.20
N TYR A 66 -6.16 11.61 -2.23
CA TYR A 66 -4.70 11.60 -2.03
C TYR A 66 -4.24 12.85 -1.27
N SER A 67 -4.76 14.03 -1.62
CA SER A 67 -4.44 15.28 -0.93
C SER A 67 -4.81 15.24 0.55
N ILE A 68 -5.98 14.71 0.91
CA ILE A 68 -6.39 14.57 2.32
C ILE A 68 -5.43 13.64 3.06
N LEU A 69 -5.12 12.49 2.46
CA LEU A 69 -4.27 11.49 3.09
C LEU A 69 -2.80 11.91 3.15
N GLU A 70 -2.29 12.76 2.27
CA GLU A 70 -0.89 13.21 2.27
C GLU A 70 -0.65 14.41 3.20
N ASN A 71 -1.66 15.25 3.44
CA ASN A 71 -1.48 16.54 4.13
C ASN A 71 -1.97 16.55 5.59
N HIS A 72 -2.72 15.54 6.04
CA HIS A 72 -3.24 15.47 7.41
C HIS A 72 -2.76 14.21 8.11
N SER A 73 -2.19 14.35 9.31
CA SER A 73 -1.80 13.21 10.15
C SER A 73 -3.02 12.56 10.78
N PHE A 74 -3.03 11.23 10.83
CA PHE A 74 -4.09 10.45 11.46
C PHE A 74 -3.55 9.59 12.59
N SER A 75 -4.37 9.32 13.59
CA SER A 75 -4.10 8.36 14.65
C SER A 75 -4.10 6.91 14.13
N ALA A 76 -3.36 6.04 14.81
CA ALA A 76 -3.17 4.64 14.42
C ALA A 76 -4.48 3.84 14.31
N THR A 77 -5.53 4.24 15.03
CA THR A 77 -6.86 3.61 14.96
C THR A 77 -7.50 3.75 13.59
N ASN A 78 -7.19 4.83 12.86
CA ASN A 78 -7.72 5.12 11.53
C ASN A 78 -6.83 4.58 10.40
N HIS A 79 -5.56 4.25 10.68
CA HIS A 79 -4.57 3.87 9.67
C HIS A 79 -5.04 2.71 8.78
N THR A 80 -5.44 1.57 9.36
CA THR A 80 -5.84 0.39 8.58
C THR A 80 -6.92 0.70 7.54
N PHE A 81 -7.92 1.49 7.93
CA PHE A 81 -9.01 1.90 7.04
C PHE A 81 -8.52 2.81 5.92
N LEU A 82 -7.71 3.82 6.25
CA LEU A 82 -7.20 4.79 5.28
C LEU A 82 -6.18 4.18 4.31
N GLN A 83 -5.36 3.24 4.77
CA GLN A 83 -4.42 2.49 3.94
C GLN A 83 -5.14 1.61 2.92
N ASP A 84 -6.22 0.94 3.33
CA ASP A 84 -7.07 0.16 2.43
C ASP A 84 -7.73 1.07 1.38
N LEU A 85 -8.23 2.24 1.80
CA LEU A 85 -8.84 3.23 0.91
C LEU A 85 -7.83 3.76 -0.14
N TRP A 86 -6.62 4.12 0.30
CA TRP A 86 -5.52 4.55 -0.57
C TRP A 86 -5.23 3.53 -1.66
N TYR A 87 -5.04 2.26 -1.28
CA TYR A 87 -4.71 1.23 -2.26
C TYR A 87 -5.89 0.85 -3.14
N LYS A 88 -7.11 0.79 -2.60
CA LYS A 88 -8.32 0.59 -3.41
C LYS A 88 -8.44 1.66 -4.49
N ALA A 89 -8.24 2.93 -4.15
CA ALA A 89 -8.26 4.03 -5.13
C ALA A 89 -7.24 3.82 -6.25
N ARG A 90 -5.98 3.56 -5.89
CA ARG A 90 -4.89 3.31 -6.85
C ARG A 90 -5.14 2.07 -7.71
N TYR A 91 -5.74 1.02 -7.15
CA TYR A 91 -6.12 -0.17 -7.90
C TYR A 91 -7.25 0.12 -8.88
N THR A 92 -8.30 0.81 -8.45
CA THR A 92 -9.43 1.16 -9.33
C THR A 92 -8.99 2.05 -10.49
N GLU A 93 -8.14 3.05 -10.26
CA GLU A 93 -7.57 3.87 -11.34
C GLU A 93 -6.78 3.02 -12.34
N ALA A 94 -5.95 2.09 -11.85
CA ALA A 94 -5.14 1.23 -12.70
C ALA A 94 -5.96 0.15 -13.43
N GLU A 95 -7.04 -0.37 -12.85
CA GLU A 95 -7.99 -1.26 -13.51
C GLU A 95 -8.70 -0.55 -14.65
N LYS A 96 -9.20 0.66 -14.39
CA LYS A 96 -9.86 1.50 -15.40
C LYS A 96 -8.92 1.85 -16.55
N ALA A 97 -7.67 2.23 -16.25
CA ALA A 97 -6.68 2.55 -17.27
C ALA A 97 -6.26 1.35 -18.13
N ARG A 98 -6.34 0.12 -17.60
CA ARG A 98 -5.93 -1.10 -18.31
C ARG A 98 -7.09 -1.84 -18.97
N GLY A 99 -8.34 -1.54 -18.59
CA GLY A 99 -9.53 -2.25 -19.05
C GLY A 99 -9.61 -3.71 -18.59
N ARG A 100 -8.84 -4.10 -17.57
CA ARG A 100 -8.84 -5.47 -17.02
C ARG A 100 -8.60 -5.48 -15.50
N PRO A 101 -9.10 -6.50 -14.78
CA PRO A 101 -8.80 -6.68 -13.36
C PRO A 101 -7.30 -6.80 -13.09
N LEU A 102 -6.85 -6.28 -11.94
CA LEU A 102 -5.45 -6.37 -11.53
C LEU A 102 -5.16 -7.71 -10.85
N GLY A 103 -4.13 -8.39 -11.35
CA GLY A 103 -3.55 -9.54 -10.66
C GLY A 103 -2.70 -9.13 -9.45
N ALA A 104 -2.34 -10.10 -8.61
CA ALA A 104 -1.51 -9.89 -7.42
C ALA A 104 -0.23 -9.09 -7.71
N VAL A 105 0.38 -9.34 -8.86
CA VAL A 105 1.64 -8.69 -9.22
C VAL A 105 1.47 -7.26 -9.69
N ASP A 106 0.34 -6.95 -10.32
CA ASP A 106 0.01 -5.57 -10.68
C ASP A 106 -0.27 -4.75 -9.41
N LYS A 107 -0.99 -5.33 -8.44
CA LYS A 107 -1.18 -4.73 -7.11
C LYS A 107 0.15 -4.52 -6.37
N TYR A 108 1.09 -5.46 -6.47
CA TYR A 108 2.45 -5.28 -5.93
C TYR A 108 3.19 -4.10 -6.59
N ARG A 109 3.18 -4.00 -7.93
CA ARG A 109 3.78 -2.86 -8.65
C ARG A 109 3.22 -1.53 -8.15
N ILE A 110 1.90 -1.48 -7.98
CA ILE A 110 1.20 -0.26 -7.54
C ILE A 110 1.61 0.13 -6.13
N ARG A 111 1.64 -0.82 -5.17
CA ARG A 111 2.10 -0.56 -3.80
C ARG A 111 3.53 -0.03 -3.74
N ARG A 112 4.40 -0.53 -4.63
CA ARG A 112 5.78 -0.05 -4.74
C ARG A 112 5.90 1.32 -5.41
N LYS A 113 5.05 1.61 -6.39
CA LYS A 113 5.06 2.88 -7.12
C LYS A 113 4.43 4.01 -6.28
N TYR A 114 3.44 3.68 -5.46
CA TYR A 114 2.68 4.59 -4.63
C TYR A 114 2.68 4.10 -3.18
N PRO A 115 3.83 4.23 -2.48
CA PRO A 115 3.91 3.87 -1.07
C PRO A 115 2.93 4.70 -0.24
N LEU A 116 2.59 4.20 0.94
CA LEU A 116 1.71 4.91 1.86
C LEU A 116 2.38 6.20 2.36
N PRO A 117 1.65 7.31 2.45
CA PRO A 117 2.18 8.53 3.04
C PRO A 117 2.36 8.35 4.55
N ARG A 118 3.37 9.04 5.13
CA ARG A 118 3.76 8.93 6.56
C ARG A 118 2.67 9.39 7.53
N THR A 119 1.70 10.13 7.03
CA THR A 119 0.49 10.59 7.71
C THR A 119 -0.48 9.46 8.10
N ILE A 120 -0.45 8.33 7.38
CA ILE A 120 -1.29 7.14 7.64
C ILE A 120 -0.45 5.87 7.83
N TRP A 121 0.86 6.03 8.05
CA TRP A 121 1.82 4.94 8.21
C TRP A 121 2.97 5.40 9.11
N ASP A 122 3.22 4.66 10.18
CA ASP A 122 4.25 4.92 11.20
C ASP A 122 5.70 4.78 10.69
N GLY A 123 5.89 4.28 9.47
CA GLY A 123 7.20 4.14 8.85
C GLY A 123 7.84 2.78 9.08
N GLU A 124 7.18 1.84 9.74
CA GLU A 124 7.68 0.47 9.87
C GLU A 124 7.49 -0.28 8.54
N GLU A 125 8.39 -0.03 7.58
CA GLU A 125 8.42 -0.80 6.35
C GLU A 125 8.55 -2.29 6.71
N THR A 126 7.62 -3.12 6.23
CA THR A 126 7.82 -4.57 6.24
C THR A 126 8.91 -4.86 5.21
N VAL A 127 10.16 -4.67 5.62
CA VAL A 127 11.33 -4.95 4.81
C VAL A 127 11.32 -6.45 4.55
N TYR A 128 10.87 -6.83 3.35
CA TYR A 128 10.90 -8.19 2.83
C TYR A 128 12.34 -8.66 2.52
N CYS A 129 13.35 -7.95 3.02
CA CYS A 129 14.69 -8.49 3.12
C CYS A 129 14.72 -9.27 4.42
N PHE A 130 14.86 -10.59 4.32
CA PHE A 130 15.08 -11.44 5.48
C PHE A 130 16.12 -10.81 6.43
N LYS A 131 16.05 -11.14 7.72
CA LYS A 131 17.10 -10.77 8.69
C LYS A 131 18.47 -11.04 8.08
N GLU A 132 19.44 -10.16 8.34
CA GLU A 132 20.78 -10.23 7.75
C GLU A 132 21.41 -11.62 7.84
N ARG A 133 21.26 -12.29 8.99
CA ARG A 133 21.68 -13.67 9.21
C ARG A 133 21.08 -14.66 8.18
N SER A 134 19.79 -14.56 7.91
CA SER A 134 19.10 -15.42 6.94
C SER A 134 19.54 -15.10 5.51
N ARG A 135 19.79 -13.82 5.19
CA ARG A 135 20.35 -13.41 3.88
C ARG A 135 21.73 -14.00 3.64
N ASN A 136 22.60 -13.97 4.65
CA ASN A 136 23.95 -14.51 4.54
C ASN A 136 23.91 -16.02 4.34
N ALA A 137 23.15 -16.75 5.16
CA ALA A 137 22.99 -18.20 4.99
C ALA A 137 22.46 -18.62 3.60
N LEU A 138 21.53 -17.85 3.02
CA LEU A 138 21.05 -18.08 1.65
C LEU A 138 22.15 -17.83 0.60
N LYS A 139 22.93 -16.76 0.74
CA LYS A 139 24.05 -16.45 -0.16
C LYS A 139 25.17 -17.47 -0.06
N ASP A 140 25.52 -17.88 1.16
CA ASP A 140 26.60 -18.84 1.41
C ASP A 140 26.29 -20.18 0.76
N LEU A 141 25.07 -20.71 0.97
CA LEU A 141 24.65 -21.94 0.29
C LEU A 141 24.58 -21.75 -1.23
N TYR A 142 24.15 -20.60 -1.73
CA TYR A 142 24.11 -20.34 -3.18
C TYR A 142 25.49 -20.32 -3.84
N ASN A 143 26.48 -19.75 -3.15
CA ASN A 143 27.86 -19.72 -3.60
C ASN A 143 28.46 -21.13 -3.66
N GLN A 144 28.05 -22.01 -2.74
CA GLN A 144 28.45 -23.42 -2.74
C GLN A 144 27.68 -24.25 -3.79
N ASN A 145 26.36 -24.05 -3.86
CA ASN A 145 25.46 -24.81 -4.72
C ASN A 145 24.27 -23.96 -5.19
N ARG A 146 24.24 -23.65 -6.50
CA ARG A 146 23.16 -22.85 -7.14
C ARG A 146 21.82 -23.60 -7.24
N TYR A 147 21.83 -24.93 -7.09
CA TYR A 147 20.66 -25.81 -7.20
C TYR A 147 20.59 -26.77 -6.00
N PRO A 148 20.29 -26.27 -4.79
CA PRO A 148 20.20 -27.12 -3.60
C PRO A 148 19.07 -28.14 -3.71
N SER A 149 19.34 -29.33 -3.21
CA SER A 149 18.40 -30.44 -3.06
C SER A 149 17.25 -30.09 -2.11
N PRO A 150 16.13 -30.84 -2.16
CA PRO A 150 15.04 -30.66 -1.20
C PRO A 150 15.46 -30.77 0.27
N ALA A 151 16.45 -31.62 0.58
CA ALA A 151 16.96 -31.79 1.94
C ALA A 151 17.74 -30.54 2.41
N GLU A 152 18.63 -30.01 1.57
CA GLU A 152 19.37 -28.77 1.87
C GLU A 152 18.44 -27.58 2.05
N LYS A 153 17.39 -27.46 1.21
CA LYS A 153 16.37 -26.41 1.37
C LYS A 153 15.60 -26.52 2.67
N ARG A 154 15.23 -27.74 3.08
CA ARG A 154 14.57 -27.98 4.39
C ARG A 154 15.49 -27.63 5.56
N ASN A 155 16.77 -27.98 5.48
CA ASN A 155 17.74 -27.62 6.51
C ASN A 155 17.91 -26.10 6.61
N LEU A 156 18.03 -25.43 5.45
CA LEU A 156 18.18 -23.99 5.41
C LEU A 156 16.95 -23.25 5.93
N ALA A 157 15.74 -23.74 5.62
CA ALA A 157 14.48 -23.24 6.19
C ALA A 157 14.50 -23.31 7.73
N LYS A 158 14.91 -24.45 8.30
CA LYS A 158 15.05 -24.64 9.75
C LYS A 158 16.05 -23.66 10.37
N ILE A 159 17.25 -23.53 9.78
CA ILE A 159 18.32 -22.68 10.33
C ILE A 159 17.98 -21.18 10.23
N THR A 160 17.29 -20.78 9.16
CA THR A 160 16.98 -19.37 8.88
C THR A 160 15.65 -18.88 9.44
N GLY A 161 14.81 -19.80 9.94
CA GLY A 161 13.43 -19.52 10.35
C GLY A 161 12.50 -19.16 9.18
N LEU A 162 12.92 -19.43 7.94
CA LEU A 162 12.14 -19.16 6.74
C LEU A 162 11.28 -20.37 6.37
N SER A 163 10.17 -20.13 5.68
CA SER A 163 9.39 -21.21 5.09
C SER A 163 10.15 -21.85 3.93
N LEU A 164 9.88 -23.14 3.69
CA LEU A 164 10.48 -23.87 2.58
C LEU A 164 10.19 -23.21 1.21
N THR A 165 9.01 -22.60 1.08
CA THR A 165 8.60 -21.83 -0.10
C THR A 165 9.45 -20.57 -0.27
N GLN A 166 9.69 -19.81 0.82
CA GLN A 166 10.55 -18.62 0.79
C GLN A 166 11.98 -18.97 0.34
N VAL A 167 12.55 -20.03 0.90
CA VAL A 167 13.88 -20.54 0.49
C VAL A 167 13.86 -20.93 -0.99
N SER A 168 12.87 -21.72 -1.41
CA SER A 168 12.75 -22.16 -2.81
C SER A 168 12.64 -21.01 -3.80
N ASN A 169 11.83 -20.01 -3.47
CA ASN A 169 11.63 -18.81 -4.28
C ASN A 169 12.90 -17.96 -4.35
N TRP A 170 13.62 -17.82 -3.23
CA TRP A 170 14.87 -17.06 -3.22
C TRP A 170 15.90 -17.63 -4.21
N PHE A 171 16.11 -18.95 -4.22
CA PHE A 171 17.05 -19.61 -5.15
C PHE A 171 16.58 -19.48 -6.61
N LYS A 172 15.27 -19.60 -6.87
CA LYS A 172 14.69 -19.39 -8.21
C LYS A 172 14.96 -17.96 -8.69
N ASN A 173 14.67 -16.97 -7.87
CA ASN A 173 14.81 -15.55 -8.21
C ASN A 173 16.28 -15.15 -8.37
N ARG A 174 17.18 -15.68 -7.52
CA ARG A 174 18.62 -15.39 -7.62
C ARG A 174 19.19 -15.86 -8.96
N ARG A 175 18.82 -17.07 -9.41
CA ARG A 175 19.23 -17.57 -10.73
C ARG A 175 18.63 -16.75 -11.89
N GLN A 176 17.42 -16.23 -11.74
CA GLN A 176 16.82 -15.34 -12.74
C GLN A 176 17.58 -14.00 -12.85
N ARG A 177 18.02 -13.43 -11.73
CA ARG A 177 18.87 -12.22 -11.72
C ARG A 177 20.21 -12.46 -12.41
N ASP A 178 20.86 -13.58 -12.11
CA ASP A 178 22.15 -13.92 -12.73
C ASP A 178 22.07 -14.14 -14.26
N ARG A 179 20.88 -14.49 -14.78
CA ARG A 179 20.64 -14.64 -16.23
C ARG A 179 20.41 -13.31 -16.96
N ASN A 180 20.10 -12.24 -16.22
CA ASN A 180 19.85 -10.91 -16.77
C ASN A 180 20.90 -9.92 -16.22
N PRO A 181 22.12 -9.86 -16.80
CA PRO A 181 23.20 -9.00 -16.31
C PRO A 181 22.90 -7.49 -16.39
N SER A 182 21.78 -7.09 -17.01
CA SER A 182 21.36 -5.68 -17.10
C SER A 182 21.06 -5.02 -15.75
N GLU A 183 20.91 -5.75 -14.64
CA GLU A 183 20.75 -5.15 -13.30
C GLU A 183 22.03 -4.53 -12.73
N LEU A 184 23.21 -4.96 -13.18
CA LEU A 184 24.48 -4.40 -12.68
C LEU A 184 24.70 -2.95 -13.16
N LEU A 185 24.05 -2.56 -14.26
CA LEU A 185 24.10 -1.18 -14.78
C LEU A 185 23.13 -0.24 -14.03
N THR A 186 22.08 -0.78 -13.41
CA THR A 186 21.04 0.01 -12.72
C THR A 186 21.52 0.58 -11.39
N SER A 187 22.52 -0.02 -10.74
CA SER A 187 23.12 0.53 -9.51
C SER A 187 23.97 1.78 -9.74
N LEU A 188 24.24 2.16 -10.99
CA LEU A 188 24.97 3.38 -11.35
C LEU A 188 24.06 4.53 -11.81
N LEU A 189 22.74 4.33 -11.84
CA LEU A 189 21.79 5.37 -12.28
C LEU A 189 21.18 6.12 -11.08
N PRO A 190 21.02 7.45 -11.16
CA PRO A 190 20.44 8.25 -10.08
C PRO A 190 18.98 7.87 -9.80
N PRO A 191 18.50 8.09 -8.55
CA PRO A 191 17.17 7.71 -8.10
C PRO A 191 16.09 8.51 -8.85
N GLY A 192 15.57 7.92 -9.92
CA GLY A 192 14.57 8.58 -10.78
C GLY A 192 14.40 7.93 -12.15
N LYS A 193 15.36 7.10 -12.59
CA LYS A 193 15.29 6.35 -13.84
C LYS A 193 15.56 4.85 -13.68
N ILE A 194 15.14 4.26 -12.55
CA ILE A 194 15.26 2.81 -12.33
C ILE A 194 14.18 2.11 -13.17
N PRO A 195 14.54 1.34 -14.23
CA PRO A 195 13.56 0.53 -14.94
C PRO A 195 13.12 -0.58 -13.99
N VAL A 196 11.81 -0.73 -13.77
CA VAL A 196 11.26 -1.75 -12.87
C VAL A 196 11.64 -3.14 -13.41
N PRO A 197 12.46 -3.95 -12.70
CA PRO A 197 12.95 -5.21 -13.26
C PRO A 197 11.81 -6.21 -13.46
N ALA A 198 11.68 -6.75 -14.67
CA ALA A 198 10.64 -7.71 -15.06
C ALA A 198 10.68 -9.06 -14.32
N HIS A 199 11.67 -9.30 -13.44
CA HIS A 199 11.79 -10.55 -12.67
C HIS A 199 11.23 -10.44 -11.24
N LEU A 200 10.91 -9.24 -10.73
CA LEU A 200 10.13 -9.10 -9.49
C LEU A 200 8.71 -9.67 -9.62
N PHE A 201 8.32 -10.10 -10.84
CA PHE A 201 7.07 -10.79 -11.13
C PHE A 201 7.00 -12.23 -10.63
N SER A 202 8.13 -12.85 -10.30
CA SER A 202 8.16 -14.28 -9.97
C SER A 202 8.13 -14.59 -8.46
N CYS A 203 8.08 -13.59 -7.57
CA CYS A 203 8.10 -13.83 -6.12
C CYS A 203 6.81 -14.37 -5.52
N PHE A 204 5.67 -14.28 -6.20
CA PHE A 204 4.37 -14.67 -5.63
C PHE A 204 3.53 -15.51 -6.60
N TYR A 205 4.16 -16.52 -7.20
CA TYR A 205 3.40 -17.62 -7.80
C TYR A 205 3.32 -18.77 -6.80
N VAL A 206 2.06 -19.09 -6.46
CA VAL A 206 1.51 -20.35 -5.91
C VAL A 206 1.25 -20.40 -4.40
N LYS A 207 -0.07 -20.36 -4.11
CA LYS A 207 -0.87 -20.83 -2.97
C LYS A 207 -0.48 -20.41 -1.56
#